data_AF-A0A9X2MG50-F1
#
_entry.id   AF-A0A9X2MG50-F1
#
_cell.length_a   1.000
_cell.length_b   1.000
_cell.length_c   1.000
_cell.angle_alpha   90.00
_cell.angle_beta   90.00
_cell.angle_gamma   90.00
#
_symmetry.space_group_name_H-M   'P 1'
#
loop_
_entity.id
_entity.type
_entity.pdbx_description
1 polymer ?
#
loop_
_entity_poly.entity_id
_entity_poly.type
_entity_poly.pdbx_seq_one_letter_code
_entity_poly.pdbx_strand_id
1 'polypeptide(L)'
;MKLKGKMVLFTVLVCIISVLSISIINYLIDLVFFVKLGKGSYAFLIDDQGNIVTHLNEKFKPKEEKLYNIDEILYGKTKYITKGKKLDIKDRKIKDYDGADRFFFFGNIEESNWKVGVGISTDYALGNINKTIKHTIIAVLIVLIISIAIST
;
A
#
# COMPACT_ATOMS: atom_id res chain seq x y z
N MET A 1 47.41 25.55 8.05
CA MET A 1 46.56 24.98 9.12
C MET A 1 45.06 25.31 8.99
N LYS A 2 44.66 26.55 8.68
CA LYS A 2 43.24 26.96 8.61
C LYS A 2 42.36 26.18 7.61
N LEU A 3 42.89 25.76 6.45
CA LEU A 3 42.12 24.96 5.48
C LEU A 3 41.87 23.50 5.92
N LYS A 4 42.86 22.86 6.54
CA LYS A 4 42.73 21.45 6.99
C LYS A 4 41.63 21.31 8.05
N GLY A 5 41.56 22.24 9.00
CA GLY A 5 40.49 22.27 10.01
C GLY A 5 39.09 22.47 9.41
N LYS A 6 38.95 23.35 8.41
CA LYS A 6 37.68 23.56 7.70
C LYS A 6 37.25 22.32 6.91
N MET A 7 38.19 21.62 6.27
CA MET A 7 37.92 20.40 5.52
C MET A 7 37.46 19.26 6.44
N VAL A 8 38.11 19.08 7.59
CA VAL A 8 37.69 18.07 8.58
C VAL A 8 36.29 18.37 9.13
N LEU A 9 36.01 19.64 9.46
CA LEU A 9 34.69 20.05 9.94
C LEU A 9 33.59 19.76 8.90
N PHE A 10 33.87 20.03 7.62
CA PHE A 10 32.94 19.76 6.54
C PHE A 10 32.65 18.25 6.39
N THR A 11 33.68 17.40 6.42
CA THR A 11 33.49 15.94 6.33
C THR A 11 32.67 15.40 7.50
N VAL A 12 32.96 15.87 8.72
CA VAL A 12 32.18 15.48 9.92
C VAL A 12 30.71 15.89 9.78
N LEU A 13 30.45 17.10 9.28
CA LEU A 13 29.09 17.59 9.06
C LEU A 13 28.34 16.72 8.05
N VAL A 14 28.99 16.35 6.93
CA VAL A 14 28.38 15.46 5.92
C VAL A 14 28.05 14.09 6.50
N CYS A 15 28.93 13.51 7.33
CA CYS A 15 28.67 12.24 8.00
C CYS A 15 27.49 12.32 8.99
N ILE A 16 27.38 13.41 9.74
CA ILE A 16 26.27 13.59 10.68
C ILE A 16 24.94 13.70 9.92
N ILE A 17 24.91 14.49 8.84
CA ILE A 17 23.72 14.65 8.01
C ILE A 17 23.32 13.31 7.39
N SER A 18 24.27 12.54 6.84
CA SER A 18 23.96 11.25 6.20
C SER A 18 23.39 10.23 7.19
N VAL A 19 23.97 10.11 8.39
CA VAL A 19 23.46 9.22 9.44
C VAL A 19 22.06 9.64 9.89
N LEU A 20 21.81 10.94 10.08
CA LEU A 20 20.50 11.45 10.45
C LEU A 20 19.46 11.15 9.36
N SER A 21 19.78 11.37 8.09
CA SER A 21 18.90 11.07 6.97
C SER A 21 18.51 9.58 6.92
N ILE A 22 19.49 8.68 7.07
CA ILE A 22 19.25 7.22 7.08
C ILE A 22 18.35 6.84 8.25
N SER A 23 18.59 7.39 9.43
CA SER A 23 17.80 7.11 10.64
C SER A 23 16.32 7.51 10.47
N ILE A 24 16.06 8.68 9.90
CA ILE A 24 14.69 9.17 9.64
C ILE A 24 13.96 8.26 8.64
N ILE A 25 14.64 7.84 7.57
CA ILE A 25 14.05 6.93 6.58
C ILE A 25 13.70 5.59 7.22
N ASN A 26 14.61 5.02 8.01
CA ASN A 26 14.36 3.76 8.71
C ASN A 26 13.17 3.87 9.67
N TYR A 27 13.07 4.98 10.43
CA TYR A 27 11.92 5.24 11.29
C TYR A 27 10.59 5.25 10.51
N LEU A 28 10.55 5.89 9.34
CA LEU A 28 9.36 5.89 8.49
C LEU A 28 9.03 4.49 7.96
N ILE A 29 10.04 3.71 7.57
CA ILE A 29 9.86 2.32 7.12
C ILE A 29 9.23 1.49 8.24
N ASP A 30 9.76 1.59 9.46
CA ASP A 30 9.25 0.89 10.63
C ASP A 30 7.81 1.29 10.91
N LEU A 31 7.50 2.58 10.91
CA LEU A 31 6.14 3.09 11.13
C LEU A 31 5.15 2.50 10.13
N VAL A 32 5.50 2.44 8.84
CA VAL A 32 4.68 1.83 7.79
C VAL A 32 4.55 0.33 7.98
N PHE A 33 5.63 -0.37 8.37
CA PHE A 33 5.64 -1.82 8.53
C PHE A 33 4.77 -2.29 9.71
N PHE A 34 4.69 -1.51 10.79
CA PHE A 34 3.92 -1.88 11.97
C PHE A 34 2.40 -1.63 11.86
N VAL A 35 1.92 -1.06 10.75
CA VAL A 35 0.48 -0.83 10.55
C VAL A 35 -0.27 -2.16 10.41
N LYS A 36 -1.23 -2.42 11.29
CA LYS A 36 -2.11 -3.61 11.23
C LYS A 36 -3.27 -3.37 10.27
N LEU A 37 -3.25 -4.01 9.10
CA LEU A 37 -4.25 -3.83 8.02
C LEU A 37 -5.15 -5.05 7.76
N GLY A 38 -5.00 -6.10 8.57
CA GLY A 38 -5.72 -7.36 8.39
C GLY A 38 -4.96 -8.40 7.55
N LYS A 39 -5.48 -9.63 7.52
CA LYS A 39 -4.79 -10.77 6.90
C LYS A 39 -4.69 -10.57 5.38
N GLY A 40 -3.48 -10.72 4.84
CA GLY A 40 -3.20 -10.58 3.41
C GLY A 40 -3.17 -9.13 2.92
N SER A 41 -3.28 -8.16 3.84
CA SER A 41 -3.12 -6.74 3.57
C SER A 41 -1.73 -6.26 3.98
N TYR A 42 -1.24 -5.18 3.39
CA TYR A 42 0.05 -4.60 3.74
C TYR A 42 0.13 -3.11 3.40
N ALA A 43 1.08 -2.42 4.04
CA ALA A 43 1.44 -1.05 3.74
C ALA A 43 2.79 -1.00 3.04
N PHE A 44 3.01 0.03 2.25
CA PHE A 44 4.26 0.30 1.54
C PHE A 44 4.47 1.80 1.40
N LEU A 45 5.70 2.20 1.10
CA LEU A 45 6.08 3.60 0.95
C LEU A 45 6.64 3.80 -0.46
N ILE A 46 6.20 4.85 -1.15
CA ILE A 46 6.76 5.27 -2.44
C ILE A 46 7.24 6.71 -2.37
N ASP A 47 8.31 7.00 -3.10
CA ASP A 47 8.82 8.36 -3.27
C ASP A 47 7.93 9.21 -4.20
N ASP A 48 8.34 10.45 -4.46
CA ASP A 48 7.64 11.39 -5.33
C ASP A 48 7.65 10.98 -6.82
N GLN A 49 8.59 10.13 -7.23
CA GLN A 49 8.71 9.53 -8.56
C GLN A 49 7.95 8.20 -8.69
N GLY A 50 7.39 7.69 -7.59
CA GLY A 50 6.67 6.42 -7.54
C GLY A 50 7.59 5.20 -7.39
N ASN A 51 8.87 5.38 -7.07
CA ASN A 51 9.75 4.27 -6.72
C ASN A 51 9.43 3.77 -5.32
N ILE A 52 9.51 2.46 -5.15
CA ILE A 52 9.21 1.79 -3.89
C ILE A 52 10.40 2.01 -2.93
N VAL A 53 10.11 2.61 -1.78
CA VAL A 53 11.08 2.79 -0.67
C VAL A 53 11.07 1.56 0.24
N THR A 54 9.89 1.02 0.54
CA THR A 54 9.75 -0.24 1.27
C THR A 54 8.48 -0.98 0.86
N HIS A 55 8.52 -2.31 0.96
CA HIS A 55 7.44 -3.20 0.57
C HIS A 55 7.54 -4.54 1.32
N LEU A 56 6.40 -5.21 1.55
CA LEU A 56 6.35 -6.50 2.28
C LEU A 56 7.17 -7.59 1.58
N ASN A 57 7.09 -7.65 0.25
CA ASN A 57 7.92 -8.55 -0.55
C ASN A 57 9.30 -7.92 -0.82
N GLU A 58 10.35 -8.57 -0.28
CA GLU A 58 11.77 -8.19 -0.41
C GLU A 58 12.23 -7.98 -1.86
N LYS A 59 11.60 -8.64 -2.83
CA LYS A 59 11.97 -8.49 -4.25
C LYS A 59 11.76 -7.08 -4.79
N PHE A 60 10.85 -6.31 -4.20
CA PHE A 60 10.50 -4.96 -4.63
C PHE A 60 11.13 -3.86 -3.76
N LYS A 61 11.92 -4.22 -2.74
CA LYS A 61 12.70 -3.23 -2.00
C LYS A 61 13.87 -2.72 -2.85
N PRO A 62 14.32 -1.48 -2.63
CA PRO A 62 15.51 -0.94 -3.28
C PRO A 62 16.71 -1.88 -3.11
N LYS A 63 17.47 -2.06 -4.19
CA LYS A 63 18.77 -2.72 -4.21
C LYS A 63 19.81 -1.74 -4.74
N GLU A 64 21.09 -1.98 -4.45
CA GLU A 64 22.21 -1.07 -4.79
C GLU A 64 22.18 -0.58 -6.24
N GLU A 65 21.72 -1.41 -7.18
CA GLU A 65 21.71 -1.09 -8.61
C GLU A 65 20.30 -0.96 -9.22
N LYS A 66 19.23 -1.19 -8.44
CA LYS A 66 17.87 -1.22 -9.00
C LYS A 66 16.83 -0.68 -8.04
N LEU A 67 16.07 0.30 -8.56
CA LEU A 67 14.82 0.76 -8.01
C LEU A 67 13.66 0.09 -8.76
N TYR A 68 12.56 -0.16 -8.05
CA TYR A 68 11.34 -0.72 -8.63
C TYR A 68 10.24 0.33 -8.57
N ASN A 69 9.60 0.59 -9.69
CA ASN A 69 8.47 1.53 -9.71
C ASN A 69 7.17 0.80 -9.36
N ILE A 70 6.29 1.46 -8.60
CA ILE A 70 5.00 0.88 -8.22
C ILE A 70 4.11 0.56 -9.43
N ASP A 71 4.27 1.26 -10.56
CA ASP A 71 3.57 0.94 -11.80
C ASP A 71 3.95 -0.44 -12.37
N GLU A 72 5.10 -1.00 -12.02
CA GLU A 72 5.47 -2.38 -12.40
C GLU A 72 4.63 -3.42 -11.66
N ILE A 73 4.24 -3.14 -10.41
CA ILE A 73 3.39 -4.01 -9.58
C ILE A 73 1.92 -3.81 -9.92
N LEU A 74 1.52 -2.54 -10.11
CA LEU A 74 0.12 -2.17 -10.35
C LEU A 74 -0.23 -2.09 -11.84
N TYR A 75 0.64 -2.57 -12.72
CA TYR A 75 0.41 -2.64 -14.17
C TYR A 75 0.00 -1.28 -14.78
N GLY A 76 0.70 -0.21 -14.38
CA GLY A 76 0.46 1.17 -14.84
C GLY A 76 -0.81 1.82 -14.26
N LYS A 77 -1.49 1.18 -13.31
CA LYS A 77 -2.74 1.70 -12.74
C LYS A 77 -2.54 2.74 -11.63
N THR A 78 -1.32 2.98 -11.17
CA THR A 78 -1.04 3.85 -10.01
C THR A 78 -1.49 5.28 -10.26
N LYS A 79 -1.27 5.82 -11.47
CA LYS A 79 -1.67 7.18 -11.84
C LYS A 79 -3.19 7.40 -11.74
N TYR A 80 -3.98 6.37 -12.06
CA TYR A 80 -5.43 6.43 -11.94
C TYR A 80 -5.85 6.47 -10.47
N ILE A 81 -5.26 5.61 -9.64
CA ILE A 81 -5.63 5.49 -8.21
C ILE A 81 -5.16 6.70 -7.39
N THR A 82 -4.02 7.28 -7.73
CA THR A 82 -3.44 8.43 -7.00
C THR A 82 -4.02 9.78 -7.41
N LYS A 83 -4.48 9.95 -8.66
CA LYS A 83 -5.02 11.23 -9.17
C LYS A 83 -6.55 11.29 -9.20
N GLY A 84 -7.24 10.16 -9.12
CA GLY A 84 -8.70 10.09 -9.21
C GLY A 84 -9.40 10.74 -8.01
N LYS A 85 -9.90 11.96 -8.18
CA LYS A 85 -10.87 12.55 -7.24
C LYS A 85 -12.13 11.66 -7.24
N LYS A 86 -12.39 10.99 -6.10
CA LYS A 86 -13.50 10.05 -5.86
C LYS A 86 -13.53 8.84 -6.83
N LEU A 87 -12.59 7.90 -6.67
CA LEU A 87 -12.77 6.55 -7.19
C LEU A 87 -13.65 5.71 -6.26
N ASP A 88 -14.58 4.95 -6.85
CA ASP A 88 -15.32 3.93 -6.13
C ASP A 88 -14.41 2.80 -5.67
N ILE A 89 -14.82 2.08 -4.62
CA ILE A 89 -14.03 0.98 -4.06
C ILE A 89 -13.74 -0.12 -5.10
N LYS A 90 -14.65 -0.33 -6.06
CA LYS A 90 -14.50 -1.34 -7.13
C LYS A 90 -13.35 -0.98 -8.08
N ASP A 91 -13.19 0.31 -8.39
CA ASP A 91 -12.15 0.79 -9.30
C ASP A 91 -10.74 0.73 -8.67
N ARG A 92 -10.69 0.59 -7.34
CA ARG A 92 -9.45 0.39 -6.57
C ARG A 92 -9.00 -1.06 -6.54
N LYS A 93 -9.80 -2.00 -7.06
CA LYS A 93 -9.47 -3.43 -7.08
C LYS A 93 -8.42 -3.71 -8.15
N ILE A 94 -7.26 -4.20 -7.73
CA ILE A 94 -6.18 -4.63 -8.61
C ILE A 94 -5.72 -6.02 -8.18
N LYS A 95 -5.37 -6.85 -9.18
CA LYS A 95 -4.64 -8.09 -8.96
C LYS A 95 -3.18 -7.76 -8.74
N ASP A 96 -2.67 -8.11 -7.57
CA ASP A 96 -1.32 -7.74 -7.13
C ASP A 96 -0.26 -8.74 -7.61
N TYR A 97 1.01 -8.51 -7.26
CA TYR A 97 2.17 -9.31 -7.69
C TYR A 97 2.09 -10.82 -7.35
N ASP A 98 1.33 -11.18 -6.32
CA ASP A 98 1.12 -12.57 -5.87
C ASP A 98 -0.18 -13.18 -6.42
N GLY A 99 -0.89 -12.47 -7.29
CA GLY A 99 -2.16 -12.88 -7.88
C GLY A 99 -3.38 -12.63 -7.00
N ALA A 100 -3.22 -12.16 -5.76
CA ALA A 100 -4.33 -11.83 -4.87
C ALA A 100 -5.00 -10.52 -5.29
N ASP A 101 -6.31 -10.45 -5.11
CA ASP A 101 -7.06 -9.22 -5.38
C ASP A 101 -7.05 -8.30 -4.15
N ARG A 102 -6.55 -7.07 -4.33
CA ARG A 102 -6.45 -6.05 -3.28
C ARG A 102 -7.07 -4.73 -3.70
N PHE A 103 -7.61 -4.00 -2.73
CA PHE A 103 -7.99 -2.59 -2.89
C PHE A 103 -6.79 -1.70 -2.54
N PHE A 104 -6.38 -0.84 -3.47
CA PHE A 104 -5.25 0.07 -3.25
C PHE A 104 -5.70 1.49 -2.90
N PHE A 105 -5.05 2.04 -1.87
CA PHE A 105 -5.24 3.42 -1.40
C PHE A 105 -3.88 4.08 -1.19
N PHE A 106 -3.84 5.40 -1.39
CA PHE A 106 -2.62 6.19 -1.24
C PHE A 106 -2.93 7.45 -0.43
N GLY A 107 -2.13 7.70 0.60
CA GLY A 107 -2.09 8.95 1.35
C GLY A 107 -0.83 9.73 1.00
N ASN A 108 -0.95 11.04 0.81
CA ASN A 108 0.19 11.91 0.52
C ASN A 108 0.87 12.37 1.81
N ILE A 109 2.20 12.44 1.80
CA ILE A 109 3.01 13.09 2.84
C ILE A 109 3.37 14.48 2.29
N GLU A 110 2.84 15.54 2.90
CA GLU A 110 2.84 16.88 2.32
C GLU A 110 4.25 17.45 2.11
N GLU A 111 5.18 17.24 3.05
CA GLU A 111 6.50 17.86 2.97
C GLU A 111 7.43 17.21 1.92
N SER A 112 7.21 15.93 1.58
CA SER A 112 8.10 15.17 0.69
C SER A 112 7.47 14.78 -0.64
N ASN A 113 6.15 14.92 -0.80
CA ASN A 113 5.36 14.35 -1.92
C ASN A 113 5.45 12.81 -2.04
N TRP A 114 6.04 12.16 -1.04
CA TRP A 114 6.01 10.71 -0.89
C TRP A 114 4.59 10.27 -0.56
N LYS A 115 4.30 9.00 -0.80
CA LYS A 115 2.97 8.45 -0.55
C LYS A 115 3.06 7.16 0.23
N VAL A 116 2.23 7.05 1.26
CA VAL A 116 1.96 5.77 1.92
C VAL A 116 0.88 5.07 1.13
N GLY A 117 1.22 3.90 0.59
CA GLY A 117 0.29 3.01 -0.08
C GLY A 117 -0.18 1.91 0.86
N VAL A 118 -1.45 1.52 0.75
CA VAL A 118 -1.96 0.30 1.41
C VAL A 118 -2.69 -0.57 0.39
N GLY A 119 -2.37 -1.86 0.39
CA GLY A 119 -3.07 -2.89 -0.37
C GLY A 119 -3.91 -3.72 0.60
N ILE A 120 -5.23 -3.54 0.57
CA ILE A 120 -6.16 -4.24 1.48
C ILE A 120 -6.73 -5.46 0.77
N SER A 121 -6.57 -6.65 1.37
CA SER A 121 -7.13 -7.89 0.82
C SER A 121 -8.66 -7.78 0.64
N THR A 122 -9.14 -8.09 -0.56
CA THR A 122 -10.57 -8.12 -0.85
C THR A 122 -11.29 -9.22 -0.06
N ASP A 123 -10.64 -10.36 0.15
CA ASP A 123 -11.17 -11.45 0.98
C ASP A 123 -11.32 -11.03 2.44
N TYR A 124 -10.38 -10.23 2.95
CA TYR A 124 -10.46 -9.70 4.32
C TYR A 124 -11.54 -8.61 4.42
N ALA A 125 -11.53 -7.64 3.51
CA ALA A 125 -12.45 -6.49 3.54
C ALA A 125 -13.92 -6.91 3.27
N LEU A 126 -14.15 -7.83 2.33
CA LEU A 126 -15.48 -8.25 1.90
C LEU A 126 -15.90 -9.62 2.44
N GLY A 127 -15.04 -10.35 3.13
CA GLY A 127 -15.31 -11.73 3.56
C GLY A 127 -16.60 -11.86 4.36
N ASN A 128 -16.85 -10.93 5.29
CA ASN A 128 -18.08 -10.91 6.08
C ASN A 128 -19.28 -10.49 5.24
N ILE A 129 -19.10 -9.52 4.34
CA ILE A 129 -20.16 -9.01 3.45
C ILE A 129 -20.64 -10.12 2.51
N ASN A 130 -19.71 -10.86 1.88
CA ASN A 130 -20.04 -11.95 0.98
C ASN A 130 -20.74 -13.09 1.69
N LYS A 131 -20.33 -13.41 2.93
CA LYS A 131 -21.06 -14.38 3.76
C LYS A 131 -22.47 -13.91 4.04
N THR A 132 -22.68 -12.67 4.43
CA THR A 132 -24.02 -12.12 4.69
C THR A 132 -24.88 -12.17 3.44
N ILE A 133 -24.39 -11.70 2.30
CA ILE A 133 -25.11 -11.76 1.01
C ILE A 133 -25.50 -13.19 0.67
N LYS A 134 -24.59 -14.16 0.82
CA LYS A 134 -24.87 -15.58 0.57
C LYS A 134 -26.01 -16.09 1.45
N HIS A 135 -25.98 -15.81 2.76
CA HIS A 135 -27.04 -16.24 3.67
C HIS A 135 -28.37 -15.55 3.37
N THR A 136 -28.35 -14.26 3.01
CA THR A 136 -29.57 -13.52 2.60
C THR A 136 -30.20 -14.14 1.36
N ILE A 137 -29.42 -14.49 0.33
CA ILE A 137 -29.93 -15.16 -0.88
C ILE A 137 -30.58 -16.51 -0.51
N ILE A 138 -29.92 -17.30 0.33
CA ILE A 138 -30.47 -18.59 0.79
C ILE A 138 -31.80 -18.39 1.53
N ALA A 139 -31.88 -17.41 2.42
CA ALA A 139 -33.11 -17.10 3.15
C ALA A 139 -34.24 -16.68 2.21
N VAL A 140 -33.95 -15.82 1.22
CA VAL A 140 -34.93 -15.41 0.21
C VAL A 140 -35.42 -16.62 -0.60
N LEU A 141 -34.53 -17.52 -1.01
CA LEU A 141 -34.93 -18.74 -1.73
C LEU A 141 -35.83 -19.64 -0.89
N ILE A 142 -35.54 -19.82 0.40
CA ILE A 142 -36.38 -20.61 1.31
C ILE A 142 -37.78 -19.99 1.44
N VAL A 143 -37.87 -18.68 1.66
CA VAL A 143 -39.15 -17.97 1.76
C VAL A 143 -39.95 -18.12 0.47
N LEU A 144 -39.31 -17.94 -0.70
CA LEU A 144 -39.96 -18.11 -2.00
C LEU A 144 -40.52 -19.52 -2.18
N ILE A 145 -39.75 -20.56 -1.83
CA ILE A 145 -40.21 -21.96 -1.92
C ILE A 145 -41.44 -22.19 -1.02
N ILE A 146 -41.40 -21.70 0.22
CA ILE A 146 -42.52 -21.82 1.16
C ILE A 146 -43.76 -21.08 0.64
N SER A 147 -43.59 -19.85 0.13
CA SER A 147 -44.70 -19.06 -0.42
C SER A 147 -45.36 -19.75 -1.61
N ILE A 148 -44.57 -20.34 -2.51
CA ILE A 148 -45.11 -21.11 -3.64
C ILE A 148 -45.88 -22.33 -3.13
N ALA A 149 -45.31 -23.09 -2.19
CA ALA A 149 -45.95 -24.29 -1.64
C ALA A 149 -47.26 -24.00 -0.89
N ILE A 150 -47.42 -22.82 -0.27
CA ILE A 150 -48.68 -22.40 0.37
C ILE A 150 -49.69 -21.90 -0.68
N SER A 151 -49.22 -21.33 -1.79
CA SER A 151 -50.07 -20.77 -2.83
C SER A 151 -50.64 -21.81 -3.80
N THR A 152 -50.03 -22.99 -3.90
CA THR A 152 -50.51 -24.15 -4.68
C THR A 152 -51.37 -25.06 -3.82
#